data_AF-A0A154R2P0-F1
#
_entry.id   AF-A0A154R2P0-F1
#
_cell.length_a   1.000
_cell.length_b   1.000
_cell.length_c   1.000
_cell.angle_alpha   90.00
_cell.angle_beta   90.00
_cell.angle_gamma   90.00
#
_symmetry.space_group_name_H-M   'P 1'
#
loop_
_entity.id
_entity.type
_entity.pdbx_description
1 polymer ?
#
loop_
_entity_poly.entity_id
_entity_poly.type
_entity_poly.pdbx_seq_one_letter_code
_entity_poly.pdbx_strand_id
1 'polypeptide(L)'
;MDDSIICKLVEVHIERGRDVLTVAVPKHEIDVLRAVHGPSNVREGDITNQEVELSNSADAEFARLQNKYRRVNASDPVGIAYRIGPKGLEDFGFELGRGVREAPPQSGVRTHAPAPAAKDKPAAK
;
A
#
# COMPACT_ATOMS: atom_id res chain seq x y z
N MET A 1 15.51 6.31 -8.17
CA MET A 1 14.84 7.59 -7.90
C MET A 1 13.69 7.20 -7.01
N ASP A 2 13.77 7.58 -5.74
CA ASP A 2 12.71 7.26 -4.80
C ASP A 2 11.57 8.22 -5.10
N ASP A 3 10.57 7.71 -5.83
CA ASP A 3 9.38 8.48 -6.18
C ASP A 3 8.61 8.75 -4.89
N SER A 4 8.77 9.95 -4.33
CA SER A 4 8.06 10.44 -3.15
C SER A 4 7.13 11.59 -3.50
N ILE A 5 6.06 11.73 -2.74
CA ILE A 5 5.07 12.81 -2.84
C ILE A 5 5.00 13.56 -1.52
N ILE A 6 4.94 14.89 -1.61
CA ILE A 6 4.80 15.76 -0.43
C ILE A 6 3.32 16.03 -0.22
N CYS A 7 2.79 15.57 0.91
CA CYS A 7 1.40 15.79 1.31
C CYS A 7 1.32 16.83 2.43
N LYS A 8 0.52 17.88 2.24
CA LYS A 8 0.19 18.82 3.32
C LYS A 8 -0.73 18.16 4.34
N LEU A 9 -0.46 18.41 5.61
CA LEU A 9 -1.28 17.93 6.71
C LEU A 9 -2.45 18.88 6.95
N VAL A 10 -3.63 18.29 7.13
CA VAL A 10 -4.86 18.97 7.50
C VAL A 10 -5.14 18.68 8.96
N GLU A 11 -5.49 19.71 9.73
CA GLU A 11 -5.93 19.53 11.11
C GLU A 11 -7.32 18.89 11.12
N VAL A 12 -7.50 17.85 11.93
CA VAL A 12 -8.75 17.10 12.04
C VAL A 12 -9.14 17.00 13.50
N HIS A 13 -10.36 17.44 13.79
CA HIS A 13 -10.96 17.32 15.12
C HIS A 13 -11.86 16.08 15.16
N ILE A 14 -11.56 15.18 16.08
CA ILE A 14 -12.28 13.93 16.29
C ILE A 14 -13.01 14.00 17.62
N GLU A 15 -14.34 14.05 17.57
CA GLU A 15 -15.19 14.00 18.75
C GLU A 15 -15.27 12.56 19.29
N ARG A 16 -14.87 12.37 20.55
CA ARG A 16 -14.92 11.08 21.24
C ARG A 16 -15.69 11.23 22.56
N GLY A 17 -17.01 11.21 22.44
CA GLY A 17 -17.89 11.38 23.59
C GLY A 17 -17.84 12.82 24.10
N ARG A 18 -17.08 13.06 25.17
CA ARG A 18 -16.90 14.41 25.75
C ARG A 18 -15.57 15.06 25.38
N ASP A 19 -14.63 14.28 24.84
CA ASP A 19 -13.30 14.75 24.49
C ASP A 19 -13.22 15.08 23.00
N VAL A 20 -12.39 16.07 22.64
CA VAL A 20 -12.05 16.38 21.26
C VAL A 20 -10.56 16.11 21.08
N LEU A 21 -10.24 15.16 20.20
CA LEU A 21 -8.87 14.86 19.81
C LEU A 21 -8.54 15.64 18.53
N THR A 22 -7.50 16.49 18.59
CA THR A 22 -6.98 17.18 17.41
C THR A 22 -5.77 16.42 16.87
N VAL A 23 -5.80 16.05 15.59
CA VAL A 23 -4.69 15.36 14.90
C VAL A 23 -4.43 16.00 13.55
N ALA A 24 -3.16 16.11 13.17
CA ALA A 24 -2.78 16.55 11.83
C ALA A 24 -2.51 15.31 10.95
N VAL A 25 -3.26 15.16 9.86
CA VAL A 25 -3.13 14.02 8.94
C VAL A 25 -3.19 14.46 7.48
N PRO A 26 -2.62 13.70 6.53
CA PRO A 26 -2.83 13.93 5.11
C PRO A 26 -4.31 13.89 4.73
N LYS A 27 -4.69 14.64 3.69
CA LYS A 27 -6.10 14.77 3.27
C LYS A 27 -6.78 13.42 2.98
N HIS A 28 -6.07 12.51 2.32
CA HIS A 28 -6.58 11.17 1.99
C HIS A 28 -6.79 10.29 3.24
N GLU A 29 -6.19 10.63 4.37
CA GLU A 29 -6.37 9.89 5.62
C GLU A 29 -7.67 10.28 6.36
N ILE A 30 -8.27 11.43 6.01
CA ILE A 30 -9.50 11.94 6.63
C ILE A 30 -10.68 10.98 6.39
N ASP A 31 -10.79 10.41 5.20
CA ASP A 31 -11.88 9.48 4.87
C ASP A 31 -11.75 8.16 5.64
N VAL A 32 -10.51 7.74 5.92
CA VAL A 32 -10.25 6.61 6.83
C VAL A 32 -10.69 6.98 8.25
N LEU A 33 -10.34 8.16 8.75
CA LEU A 33 -10.77 8.62 10.07
C LEU A 33 -12.30 8.70 10.20
N ARG A 34 -13.01 9.15 9.14
CA ARG A 34 -14.48 9.15 9.08
C ARG A 34 -15.05 7.73 9.13
N ALA A 35 -14.40 6.76 8.46
CA ALA A 35 -14.79 5.36 8.56
C ALA A 35 -14.51 4.76 9.96
N VAL A 36 -13.47 5.23 10.64
CA VAL A 36 -13.04 4.75 11.96
C VAL A 36 -13.92 5.29 13.10
N HIS A 37 -14.23 6.58 13.07
CA HIS A 37 -14.89 7.31 14.16
C HIS A 37 -16.36 7.67 13.88
N GLY A 38 -16.79 7.54 12.62
CA GLY A 38 -18.10 7.96 12.14
C GLY A 38 -18.03 9.36 11.49
N PRO A 39 -18.77 9.59 10.39
CA PRO A 39 -18.67 10.82 9.60
C PRO A 39 -19.03 12.09 10.39
N SER A 40 -20.01 12.01 11.30
CA SER A 40 -20.44 13.15 12.12
C SER A 40 -19.44 13.55 13.21
N ASN A 41 -18.53 12.64 13.57
CA ASN A 41 -17.58 12.84 14.67
C ASN A 41 -16.25 13.41 14.18
N VAL A 42 -16.05 13.56 12.86
CA VAL A 42 -14.79 14.02 12.27
C VAL A 42 -15.04 15.34 11.56
N ARG A 43 -14.41 16.40 12.06
CA ARG A 43 -14.45 17.74 11.47
C ARG A 43 -13.10 18.10 10.91
N GLU A 44 -13.11 18.52 9.64
CA GLU A 44 -11.93 19.05 8.96
C GLU A 44 -11.71 20.49 9.44
N GLY A 45 -10.50 20.76 9.91
CA GLY A 45 -10.01 22.09 10.27
C GLY A 45 -9.16 22.68 9.15
N ASP A 46 -8.27 23.59 9.50
CA ASP A 46 -7.42 24.29 8.54
C ASP A 46 -6.26 23.43 8.03
N ILE A 47 -5.79 23.74 6.82
CA ILE A 47 -4.55 23.18 6.27
C ILE A 47 -3.38 23.76 7.07
N THR A 48 -2.57 22.88 7.64
CA THR A 48 -1.40 23.28 8.40
C THR A 48 -0.21 23.55 7.47
N ASN A 49 0.81 24.26 7.97
CA ASN A 49 2.09 24.42 7.26
C ASN A 49 2.99 23.18 7.39
N GLN A 50 2.49 22.07 7.94
CA GLN A 50 3.24 20.84 8.10
C GLN A 50 3.06 19.96 6.87
N GLU A 51 4.15 19.32 6.46
CA GLU A 51 4.21 18.46 5.29
C GLU A 51 4.77 17.11 5.70
N VAL A 52 4.28 16.06 5.05
CA VAL A 52 4.83 14.71 5.19
C VAL A 52 5.22 14.20 3.82
N GLU A 53 6.41 13.63 3.75
CA GLU A 53 6.90 12.95 2.56
C GLU A 53 6.45 11.48 2.63
N LEU A 54 5.73 11.04 1.62
CA LEU A 54 5.23 9.67 1.48
C LEU A 54 5.74 9.05 0.18
N SER A 55 5.70 7.73 0.08
CA SER A 55 5.96 7.08 -1.20
C SER A 55 4.89 7.46 -2.21
N ASN A 56 5.27 7.75 -3.46
CA ASN A 56 4.34 8.01 -4.55
C ASN A 56 3.52 6.77 -4.94
N SER A 57 3.85 5.57 -4.44
CA SER A 57 3.10 4.35 -4.74
C SER A 57 1.77 4.30 -3.97
N ALA A 58 0.66 4.26 -4.70
CA ALA A 58 -0.68 4.06 -4.14
C ALA A 58 -0.79 2.74 -3.36
N ASP A 59 -0.14 1.67 -3.84
CA ASP A 59 -0.12 0.37 -3.16
C ASP A 59 0.62 0.44 -1.82
N ALA A 60 1.78 1.12 -1.79
CA ALA A 60 2.56 1.30 -0.57
C ALA A 60 1.78 2.14 0.45
N GLU A 61 1.12 3.20 0.00
CA GLU A 61 0.32 4.05 0.87
C GLU A 61 -0.93 3.33 1.40
N PHE A 62 -1.62 2.56 0.56
CA PHE A 62 -2.75 1.76 0.99
C PHE A 62 -2.35 0.72 2.05
N ALA A 63 -1.19 0.07 1.87
CA ALA A 63 -0.63 -0.84 2.87
C ALA A 63 -0.24 -0.11 4.18
N ARG A 64 0.32 1.11 4.09
CA ARG A 64 0.60 1.96 5.26
C ARG A 64 -0.67 2.25 6.04
N LEU A 65 -1.74 2.67 5.35
CA LEU A 65 -3.05 2.95 5.96
C LEU A 65 -3.64 1.69 6.61
N GLN A 66 -3.61 0.55 5.91
CA GLN A 66 -4.07 -0.72 6.49
C GLN A 66 -3.30 -1.05 7.76
N ASN A 67 -1.97 -0.96 7.76
CA ASN A 67 -1.18 -1.25 8.96
C ASN A 67 -1.47 -0.28 10.12
N LYS A 68 -1.71 1.00 9.82
CA LYS A 68 -1.98 2.04 10.83
C LYS A 68 -3.38 1.91 11.45
N TYR A 69 -4.38 1.59 10.64
CA TYR A 69 -5.80 1.63 11.05
C TYR A 69 -6.44 0.26 11.21
N ARG A 70 -5.73 -0.82 10.89
CA ARG A 70 -6.23 -2.18 11.10
C ARG A 70 -6.55 -2.39 12.57
N ARG A 71 -7.77 -2.85 12.81
CA ARG A 71 -8.29 -3.21 14.12
C ARG A 71 -8.52 -4.70 14.18
N VAL A 72 -8.11 -5.31 15.28
CA VAL A 72 -8.41 -6.72 15.54
C VAL A 72 -9.91 -6.85 15.81
N ASN A 73 -10.59 -7.75 15.07
CA ASN A 73 -12.02 -8.04 15.23
C ASN A 73 -12.98 -6.86 14.96
N ALA A 74 -12.59 -5.90 14.12
CA ALA A 74 -13.50 -4.84 13.65
C ALA A 74 -13.50 -4.77 12.12
N SER A 75 -14.48 -4.08 11.55
CA SER A 75 -14.55 -3.81 10.11
C SER A 75 -13.30 -3.03 9.65
N ASP A 76 -12.79 -3.36 8.47
CA ASP A 76 -11.64 -2.67 7.89
C ASP A 76 -12.03 -1.23 7.48
N PRO A 77 -11.57 -0.20 8.21
CA PRO A 77 -11.92 1.18 7.89
C PRO A 77 -11.29 1.64 6.56
N VAL A 78 -10.14 1.07 6.18
CA VAL A 78 -9.44 1.44 4.95
C VAL A 78 -10.21 0.92 3.74
N GLY A 79 -10.66 -0.34 3.78
CA GLY A 79 -11.56 -0.89 2.76
C GLY A 79 -12.91 -0.18 2.67
N ILE A 80 -13.42 0.38 3.77
CA ILE A 80 -14.65 1.19 3.77
C ILE A 80 -14.42 2.54 3.08
N ALA A 81 -13.34 3.24 3.42
CA ALA A 81 -12.98 4.53 2.83
C ALA A 81 -12.62 4.39 1.34
N TYR A 82 -11.87 3.34 1.00
CA TYR A 82 -11.33 3.08 -0.33
C TYR A 82 -11.85 1.75 -0.88
N ARG A 83 -13.13 1.73 -1.25
CA ARG A 83 -13.80 0.51 -1.76
C ARG A 83 -13.18 -0.03 -3.05
N ILE A 84 -12.57 0.84 -3.86
CA ILE A 84 -11.86 0.49 -5.09
C ILE A 84 -10.38 0.13 -4.84
N GLY A 85 -9.96 0.04 -3.58
CA GLY A 85 -8.60 -0.28 -3.19
C GLY A 85 -7.61 0.88 -3.38
N PRO A 86 -6.32 0.59 -3.63
CA PRO A 86 -5.28 1.60 -3.85
C PRO A 86 -5.62 2.63 -4.93
N LYS A 87 -6.45 2.25 -5.90
CA LYS A 87 -6.91 3.15 -6.97
C LYS A 87 -7.60 4.41 -6.46
N GLY A 88 -8.25 4.36 -5.30
CA GLY A 88 -8.87 5.54 -4.72
C GLY A 88 -7.87 6.60 -4.21
N LEU A 89 -6.57 6.27 -4.16
CA LEU A 89 -5.52 7.21 -3.80
C LEU A 89 -4.99 8.00 -5.01
N GLU A 90 -5.32 7.60 -6.25
CA GLU A 90 -4.91 8.33 -7.47
C GLU A 90 -5.40 9.78 -7.47
N ASP A 91 -6.59 10.04 -6.91
CA ASP A 91 -7.18 11.38 -6.80
C ASP A 91 -6.33 12.35 -5.95
N PHE A 92 -5.42 11.81 -5.12
CA PHE A 92 -4.51 12.57 -4.27
C PHE A 92 -3.09 12.67 -4.83
N GLY A 93 -2.87 12.19 -6.06
CA GLY A 93 -1.59 12.26 -6.75
C GLY A 93 -0.70 11.04 -6.56
N PHE A 94 -1.18 9.96 -5.92
CA PHE A 94 -0.43 8.71 -5.84
C PHE A 94 -0.51 7.96 -7.16
N GLU A 95 0.61 7.40 -7.60
CA GLU A 95 0.67 6.55 -8.77
C GLU A 95 0.32 5.11 -8.39
N LEU A 96 -0.69 4.53 -9.03
CA LEU A 96 -0.84 3.08 -9.02
C LEU A 96 0.44 2.51 -9.58
N GLY A 97 1.05 1.56 -8.88
CA GLY A 97 2.19 0.87 -9.44
C GLY A 97 1.77 0.35 -10.82
N ARG A 98 2.35 0.89 -11.89
CA ARG A 98 2.63 0.05 -13.05
C ARG A 98 3.52 -1.00 -12.42
N GLY A 99 2.91 -2.14 -12.03
CA GLY A 99 3.64 -3.24 -11.46
C GLY A 99 4.89 -3.33 -12.30
N VAL A 100 6.06 -3.15 -11.68
CA VAL A 100 7.28 -3.63 -12.28
C VAL A 100 6.89 -5.07 -12.55
N ARG A 101 6.58 -5.39 -13.81
CA ARG A 101 6.52 -6.76 -14.27
C ARG A 101 7.93 -7.20 -13.98
N GLU A 102 8.15 -7.71 -12.77
CA GLU A 102 9.23 -8.61 -12.51
C GLU A 102 9.02 -9.63 -13.62
N ALA A 103 9.91 -9.57 -14.61
CA ALA A 103 9.82 -10.45 -15.76
C ALA A 103 9.61 -11.83 -15.17
N PRO A 104 8.58 -12.58 -15.61
CA PRO A 104 8.26 -13.87 -15.03
C PRO A 104 9.58 -14.64 -14.88
N PRO A 105 9.88 -15.22 -13.72
CA PRO A 105 11.16 -15.89 -13.50
C PRO A 105 11.36 -16.81 -14.69
N GLN A 106 12.43 -16.56 -15.47
CA GLN A 106 12.71 -17.34 -16.66
C GLN A 106 12.75 -18.79 -16.20
N SER A 107 11.70 -19.54 -16.55
CA SER A 107 11.61 -20.96 -16.27
C SER A 107 12.85 -21.56 -16.93
N GLY A 108 13.82 -21.95 -16.11
CA GLY A 108 15.00 -22.64 -16.58
C GLY A 108 14.51 -23.88 -17.30
N VAL A 109 14.54 -23.85 -18.64
CA VAL A 109 14.25 -24.99 -19.48
C VAL A 109 15.21 -26.08 -19.06
N ARG A 110 14.74 -27.06 -18.29
CA ARG A 110 15.45 -28.31 -18.08
C ARG A 110 15.49 -29.02 -19.42
N THR A 111 16.51 -28.74 -20.22
CA THR A 111 16.84 -29.56 -21.38
C THR A 111 17.25 -30.92 -20.85
N HIS A 112 16.35 -31.91 -20.95
CA HIS A 112 16.69 -33.31 -20.84
C HIS A 112 17.47 -33.71 -22.11
N ALA A 113 18.75 -33.33 -22.16
CA ALA A 113 19.67 -33.97 -23.09
C ALA A 113 19.93 -35.39 -22.56
N PRO A 114 19.66 -36.46 -23.32
CA PRO A 114 20.05 -37.80 -22.92
C PRO A 114 21.57 -37.88 -22.87
N ALA A 115 22.09 -38.41 -21.76
CA ALA A 115 23.52 -38.65 -21.57
C ALA A 115 24.07 -39.49 -22.73
N PRO A 116 25.25 -39.18 -23.29
CA PRO A 116 25.87 -40.03 -24.29
C PRO A 116 26.22 -41.39 -23.68
N ALA A 117 25.77 -42.44 -24.35
CA ALA A 117 25.96 -43.83 -23.97
C ALA A 117 27.44 -44.19 -23.87
N ALA A 118 27.80 -44.86 -22.78
CA ALA A 118 29.10 -45.47 -22.57
C ALA A 118 29.41 -46.46 -23.71
N LYS A 119 30.50 -46.21 -24.43
CA LYS A 119 31.21 -47.21 -25.21
C LYS A 119 32.66 -47.17 -24.76
N ASP A 120 33.06 -48.17 -23.99
CA ASP A 120 34.34 -48.84 -24.22
C ASP A 120 34.40 -50.15 -23.43
N LYS A 121 34.20 -51.25 -24.16
CA LYS A 121 34.86 -52.52 -23.93
C LYS A 121 35.46 -52.90 -25.28
N PRO A 122 36.74 -53.28 -25.33
CA PRO A 122 37.05 -54.71 -25.46
C PRO A 122 38.27 -55.08 -24.61
N ALA A 123 38.31 -56.21 -23.91
CA ALA A 123 38.38 -57.61 -24.31
C ALA A 123 39.77 -58.16 -23.93
N ALA A 124 39.73 -59.35 -23.36
CA ALA A 124 40.86 -60.08 -22.85
C ALA A 124 41.88 -60.45 -23.94
N LYS A 125 43.14 -60.56 -23.53
CA LYS A 125 44.02 -61.67 -23.92
C LYS A 125 45.04 -61.94 -22.83
#